data_AF-A0A2E9CI34-F1
#
_entry.id   AF-A0A2E9CI34-F1
#
_cell.length_a   1.000
_cell.length_b   1.000
_cell.length_c   1.000
_cell.angle_alpha   90.00
_cell.angle_beta   90.00
_cell.angle_gamma   90.00
#
_symmetry.space_group_name_H-M   'P 1'
#
loop_
_entity.id
_entity.type
_entity.pdbx_description
1 polymer ?
#
loop_
_entity_poly.entity_id
_entity_poly.type
_entity_poly.pdbx_seq_one_letter_code
_entity_poly.pdbx_strand_id
1 'polypeptide(L)'
;MCVRNLADDDHCCARIDRYLDTVDVRMMAEPIGLGGDEEAARIRQVVAEMEPLKRGILILVVGRKMSVGEVSRRFGMREDRVCRHYRAAVGGVAARCDTKGAR
;
A
#
# COMPACT_ATOMS: atom_id res chain seq x y z
N MET A 1 10.94 -9.37 -28.56
CA MET A 1 11.00 -9.49 -27.09
C MET A 1 9.60 -9.27 -26.54
N CYS A 2 9.13 -10.21 -25.71
CA CYS A 2 7.71 -10.42 -25.40
C CYS A 2 7.09 -9.27 -24.60
N VAL A 3 6.17 -8.55 -25.22
CA VAL A 3 5.25 -7.62 -24.54
C VAL A 3 4.19 -8.48 -23.84
N ARG A 4 4.51 -9.02 -22.67
CA ARG A 4 3.49 -9.62 -21.79
C ARG A 4 2.62 -8.48 -21.30
N ASN A 5 1.42 -8.36 -21.88
CA ASN A 5 0.37 -7.49 -21.37
C ASN A 5 0.24 -7.74 -19.87
N LEU A 6 0.64 -6.71 -19.13
CA LEU A 6 0.63 -6.66 -17.69
C LEU A 6 -0.80 -6.85 -17.24
N ALA A 7 -0.98 -7.69 -16.23
CA ALA A 7 -2.26 -7.94 -15.62
C ALA A 7 -3.02 -6.61 -15.37
N ASP A 8 -4.32 -6.65 -15.63
CA ASP A 8 -5.22 -5.54 -15.31
C ASP A 8 -5.15 -5.22 -13.80
N ASP A 9 -5.51 -3.99 -13.42
CA ASP A 9 -5.44 -3.58 -12.01
C ASP A 9 -6.24 -4.51 -11.11
N ASP A 10 -7.39 -5.00 -11.59
CA ASP A 10 -8.23 -5.95 -10.84
C ASP A 10 -7.52 -7.28 -10.59
N HIS A 11 -6.74 -7.75 -11.57
CA HIS A 11 -6.00 -9.01 -11.43
C HIS A 11 -4.78 -8.83 -10.51
N CYS A 12 -4.11 -7.69 -10.56
CA CYS A 12 -3.04 -7.36 -9.61
C CYS A 12 -3.58 -7.20 -8.19
N CYS A 13 -4.73 -6.54 -8.02
CA CYS A 13 -5.47 -6.46 -6.77
C CYS A 13 -5.74 -7.84 -6.19
N ALA A 14 -6.38 -8.72 -6.96
CA ALA A 14 -6.72 -10.06 -6.50
C ALA A 14 -5.49 -10.88 -6.06
N ARG A 15 -4.34 -10.71 -6.73
CA ARG A 15 -3.08 -11.37 -6.33
C ARG A 15 -2.50 -10.80 -5.05
N ILE A 16 -2.58 -9.48 -4.87
CA ILE A 16 -2.12 -8.81 -3.66
C ILE A 16 -3.02 -9.20 -2.48
N ASP A 17 -4.34 -9.14 -2.65
CA ASP A 17 -5.31 -9.50 -1.60
C ASP A 17 -5.11 -10.96 -1.16
N ARG A 18 -5.03 -11.90 -2.10
CA ARG A 18 -4.72 -13.30 -1.78
C ARG A 18 -3.39 -13.44 -1.05
N TYR A 19 -2.37 -12.68 -1.42
CA TYR A 19 -1.09 -12.71 -0.71
C TYR A 19 -1.24 -12.20 0.72
N LEU A 20 -1.95 -11.09 0.92
CA LEU A 20 -2.18 -10.51 2.24
C LEU A 20 -3.04 -11.43 3.13
N ASP A 21 -3.99 -12.19 2.57
CA ASP A 21 -4.77 -13.19 3.33
C ASP A 21 -3.89 -14.35 3.81
N THR A 22 -2.89 -14.75 3.03
CA THR A 22 -1.94 -15.83 3.42
C THR A 22 -0.87 -15.39 4.41
N VAL A 23 -0.64 -14.09 4.54
CA VAL A 23 0.41 -13.54 5.39
C VAL A 23 -0.27 -12.97 6.62
N ASP A 24 -0.18 -13.67 7.75
CA ASP A 24 -0.87 -13.33 8.99
C ASP A 24 -0.85 -11.81 9.26
N VAL A 25 -2.04 -11.19 9.18
CA VAL A 25 -2.27 -9.75 9.33
C VAL A 25 -1.85 -9.28 10.73
N ARG A 26 -1.57 -10.21 11.67
CA ARG A 26 -0.93 -9.88 12.95
C ARG A 26 0.47 -9.26 12.82
N MET A 27 1.20 -9.49 11.72
CA MET A 27 2.42 -8.71 11.40
C MET A 27 2.11 -7.27 10.96
N MET A 28 0.87 -6.96 10.57
CA MET A 28 0.37 -5.59 10.34
C MET A 28 -0.20 -4.96 11.62
N ALA A 29 -0.33 -5.76 12.69
CA ALA A 29 -0.82 -5.30 13.99
C ALA A 29 0.29 -4.67 14.83
N GLU A 30 1.56 -4.79 14.44
CA GLU A 30 2.56 -3.84 14.90
C GLU A 30 2.28 -2.53 14.17
N PRO A 31 1.74 -1.52 14.87
CA PRO A 31 1.31 -0.31 14.23
C PRO A 31 2.50 0.31 13.52
N ILE A 32 2.25 0.90 12.34
CA ILE A 32 3.14 1.92 11.80
C ILE A 32 3.21 3.01 12.89
N GLY A 33 4.24 2.92 13.75
CA GLY A 33 4.38 3.66 15.00
C GLY A 33 3.78 2.95 16.21
N LEU A 34 4.64 2.43 17.11
CA LEU A 34 4.36 1.87 18.46
C LEU A 34 3.72 2.87 19.45
N GLY A 35 2.96 3.87 18.97
CA GLY A 35 2.26 4.83 19.79
C GLY A 35 0.77 4.60 19.71
N GLY A 36 0.10 4.54 20.86
CA GLY A 36 -1.36 4.68 20.98
C GLY A 36 -1.85 6.08 20.60
N ASP A 37 -1.22 6.71 19.62
CA ASP A 37 -1.42 8.10 19.24
C ASP A 37 -2.58 8.19 18.25
N GLU A 38 -3.39 9.23 18.41
CA GLU A 38 -4.46 9.56 17.48
C GLU A 38 -3.99 9.61 16.02
N GLU A 39 -2.71 9.93 15.81
CA GLU A 39 -2.09 9.96 14.48
C GLU A 39 -2.02 8.58 13.83
N ALA A 40 -1.63 7.56 14.58
CA ALA A 40 -1.63 6.19 14.07
C ALA A 40 -3.06 5.71 13.78
N ALA A 41 -4.04 6.12 14.59
CA ALA A 41 -5.45 5.84 14.34
C ALA A 41 -5.96 6.52 13.06
N ARG A 42 -5.58 7.79 12.84
CA ARG A 42 -5.89 8.53 11.62
C ARG A 42 -5.28 7.87 10.39
N ILE A 43 -3.99 7.52 10.44
CA ILE A 43 -3.32 6.82 9.33
C ILE A 43 -4.06 5.51 9.01
N ARG A 44 -4.43 4.72 10.02
CA ARG A 44 -5.22 3.49 9.81
C ARG A 44 -6.56 3.78 9.14
N GLN A 45 -7.26 4.84 9.53
CA GLN A 45 -8.51 5.24 8.89
C GLN A 45 -8.31 5.63 7.43
N VAL A 46 -7.30 6.45 7.12
CA VAL A 46 -7.00 6.83 5.72
C VAL A 46 -6.70 5.58 4.89
N VAL A 47 -5.86 4.68 5.40
CA VAL A 47 -5.49 3.45 4.71
C VAL A 47 -6.71 2.52 4.52
N ALA A 48 -7.67 2.50 5.45
CA ALA A 48 -8.89 1.71 5.33
C ALA A 48 -9.83 2.23 4.22
N GLU A 49 -9.87 3.54 3.99
CA GLU A 49 -10.68 4.19 2.95
C GLU A 49 -10.01 4.20 1.56
N MET A 50 -8.74 3.82 1.46
CA MET A 50 -8.00 3.80 0.20
C MET A 50 -8.51 2.72 -0.76
N GLU A 51 -8.41 3.01 -2.06
CA GLU A 51 -8.62 2.02 -3.11
C GLU A 51 -7.73 0.77 -2.88
N PRO A 52 -8.26 -0.45 -3.11
CA PRO A 52 -7.59 -1.69 -2.74
C PRO A 52 -6.17 -1.81 -3.26
N LEU A 53 -5.92 -1.40 -4.51
CA LEU A 53 -4.58 -1.48 -5.11
C LEU A 53 -3.56 -0.57 -4.42
N LYS A 54 -3.97 0.67 -4.12
CA LYS A 54 -3.12 1.66 -3.44
C LYS A 54 -2.82 1.21 -2.03
N ARG A 55 -3.85 0.74 -1.31
CA ARG A 55 -3.74 0.17 0.03
C ARG A 55 -2.79 -1.02 0.05
N GLY A 56 -2.98 -1.98 -0.83
CA GLY A 56 -2.15 -3.17 -0.94
C GLY A 56 -0.69 -2.85 -1.23
N ILE A 57 -0.42 -1.95 -2.19
CA ILE A 57 0.96 -1.52 -2.51
C ILE A 57 1.60 -0.81 -1.31
N LEU A 58 0.88 0.08 -0.62
CA LEU A 58 1.38 0.77 0.56
C LEU A 58 1.75 -0.23 1.67
N ILE A 59 0.89 -1.22 1.93
CA ILE A 59 1.10 -2.27 2.92
C ILE A 59 2.35 -3.12 2.57
N LEU A 60 2.52 -3.49 1.30
CA LEU A 60 3.67 -4.27 0.85
C LEU A 60 4.98 -3.49 1.01
N VAL A 61 5.00 -2.22 0.62
CA VAL A 61 6.24 -1.41 0.68
C VAL A 61 6.57 -0.99 2.11
N VAL A 62 5.59 -0.51 2.87
CA VAL A 62 5.83 0.08 4.20
C VAL A 62 5.76 -0.97 5.30
N GLY A 63 4.73 -1.81 5.29
CA GLY A 63 4.50 -2.85 6.30
C GLY A 63 5.40 -4.06 6.09
N ARG A 64 5.56 -4.51 4.85
CA ARG A 64 6.40 -5.69 4.53
C ARG A 64 7.81 -5.35 4.08
N LYS A 65 8.17 -4.06 4.01
CA LYS A 65 9.50 -3.57 3.59
C LYS A 65 9.91 -4.08 2.20
N MET A 66 8.95 -4.40 1.34
CA MET A 66 9.25 -4.85 -0.02
C MET A 66 9.72 -3.69 -0.89
N SER A 67 10.74 -3.94 -1.70
CA SER A 67 11.15 -2.97 -2.72
C SER A 67 10.11 -2.89 -3.85
N VAL A 68 10.07 -1.76 -4.57
CA VAL A 68 9.22 -1.60 -5.77
C VAL A 68 9.47 -2.71 -6.79
N GLY A 69 10.74 -3.08 -7.01
CA GLY A 69 11.10 -4.16 -7.93
C GLY A 69 10.64 -5.54 -7.45
N GLU A 70 10.62 -5.77 -6.14
CA GLU A 70 10.07 -7.01 -5.57
C GLU A 70 8.55 -7.10 -5.76
N VAL A 71 7.82 -6.02 -5.50
CA VAL A 71 6.37 -5.94 -5.76
C VAL A 71 6.08 -6.16 -7.24
N SER A 72 6.81 -5.47 -8.13
CA SER A 72 6.73 -5.63 -9.58
C SER A 72 6.85 -7.08 -10.03
N ARG A 73 7.94 -7.76 -9.62
CA ARG A 73 8.18 -9.17 -9.98
C ARG A 73 7.14 -10.10 -9.39
N ARG A 74 6.76 -9.90 -8.13
CA ARG A 74 5.87 -10.82 -7.40
C ARG A 74 4.43 -10.74 -7.89
N PHE A 75 3.97 -9.57 -8.30
CA PHE A 75 2.58 -9.32 -8.68
C PHE A 75 2.38 -9.08 -10.18
N GLY A 76 3.46 -9.10 -10.97
CA GLY A 76 3.41 -8.93 -12.43
C GLY A 76 3.01 -7.52 -12.86
N MET A 77 3.40 -6.51 -12.07
CA MET A 77 3.14 -5.10 -12.32
C MET A 77 4.39 -4.41 -12.86
N ARG A 78 4.25 -3.35 -13.66
CA ARG A 78 5.41 -2.52 -13.98
C ARG A 78 5.80 -1.67 -12.78
N GLU A 79 7.10 -1.47 -12.61
CA GLU A 79 7.65 -0.64 -11.54
C GLU A 79 7.13 0.80 -11.58
N ASP A 80 6.93 1.39 -12.77
CA ASP A 80 6.36 2.74 -12.92
C ASP A 80 4.93 2.81 -12.37
N ARG A 81 4.15 1.73 -12.55
CA ARG A 81 2.77 1.62 -12.05
C ARG A 81 2.78 1.49 -10.53
N VAL A 82 3.61 0.60 -10.00
CA VAL A 82 3.80 0.45 -8.54
C VAL A 82 4.20 1.78 -7.91
N CYS A 83 5.15 2.50 -8.51
CA CYS A 83 5.58 3.83 -8.06
C CYS A 83 4.44 4.85 -8.06
N ARG A 84 3.61 4.86 -9.12
CA ARG A 84 2.47 5.79 -9.21
C ARG A 84 1.45 5.55 -8.11
N HIS A 85 1.03 4.31 -7.89
CA HIS A 85 0.08 3.99 -6.83
C HIS A 85 0.68 4.23 -5.43
N TYR A 86 1.95 3.91 -5.23
CA TYR A 86 2.65 4.19 -3.98
C TYR A 86 2.68 5.69 -3.67
N ARG A 87 3.07 6.53 -4.63
CA ARG A 87 3.07 8.00 -4.46
C ARG A 87 1.67 8.54 -4.19
N ALA A 88 0.64 8.04 -4.89
CA ALA A 88 -0.74 8.43 -4.64
C ALA A 88 -1.21 8.02 -3.24
N ALA A 89 -0.83 6.84 -2.76
CA ALA A 89 -1.13 6.38 -1.40
C ALA A 89 -0.45 7.28 -0.35
N VAL A 90 0.86 7.53 -0.48
CA VAL A 90 1.60 8.41 0.44
C VAL A 90 1.03 9.83 0.42
N GLY A 91 0.71 10.37 -0.75
CA GLY A 91 0.08 11.69 -0.86
C GLY A 91 -1.29 11.76 -0.17
N GLY A 92 -2.08 10.68 -0.23
CA GLY A 92 -3.36 10.59 0.48
C GLY A 92 -3.20 10.57 2.01
N VAL A 93 -2.18 9.87 2.53
CA VAL A 93 -1.84 9.92 3.96
C VAL A 93 -1.38 11.32 4.34
N ALA A 94 -0.39 11.87 3.63
CA ALA A 94 0.20 13.17 3.93
C ALA A 94 -0.83 14.31 3.91
N ALA A 95 -1.71 14.37 2.90
CA ALA A 95 -2.73 15.41 2.81
C ALA A 95 -3.70 15.42 4.00
N ARG A 96 -4.02 14.24 4.56
CA ARG A 96 -4.87 14.13 5.75
C ARG A 96 -4.11 14.47 7.04
N CYS A 97 -2.80 14.25 7.10
CA CYS A 97 -1.95 14.69 8.21
C CYS A 97 -1.76 16.22 8.22
N ASP A 98 -1.58 16.84 7.05
CA ASP A 98 -1.30 18.28 6.91
C ASP A 98 -2.49 19.18 7.27
N THR A 99 -3.73 18.70 7.12
CA THR A 99 -4.94 19.46 7.52
C THR A 99 -5.00 19.85 9.01
N LYS A 100 -4.08 19.35 9.85
CA LYS A 100 -3.93 19.77 11.26
C LYS A 100 -2.85 20.83 11.52
N GLY A 101 -2.03 21.22 10.54
CA GLY A 101 -1.00 22.27 10.71
C GLY A 101 -1.53 23.71 10.72
N ALA A 102 -2.84 23.90 10.48
CA ALA A 102 -3.47 25.20 10.30
C ALA A 102 -4.44 25.58 11.45
N ARG A 103 -4.20 25.11 12.69
CA ARG A 103 -5.04 25.46 13.83
C ARG A 103 -4.22 25.90 15.05
#